data_AF-A0A1F7VF10-F1
#
_entry.id   AF-A0A1F7VF10-F1
#
_cell.length_a   1.000
_cell.length_b   1.000
_cell.length_c   1.000
_cell.angle_alpha   90.00
_cell.angle_beta   90.00
_cell.angle_gamma   90.00
#
_symmetry.space_group_name_H-M   'P 1'
#
loop_
_entity.id
_entity.type
_entity.pdbx_description
1 polymer ?
#
loop_
_entity_poly.entity_id
_entity_poly.type
_entity_poly.pdbx_seq_one_letter_code
_entity_poly.pdbx_strand_id
1 'polypeptide(L)' 'MNLIIVNENDEEIGVKDRADLNPKTDIYRVSALWVLNGRGEVLLAQRAHDKTVSRPLVGVGGRHS' A
#
# COMPACT_ATOMS: atom_id res chain seq x y z
N MET A 1 -13.86 -0.55 -8.05
CA MET A 1 -12.78 -1.57 -8.10
C MET A 1 -13.06 -2.51 -6.94
N ASN A 2 -13.20 -3.78 -7.27
CA ASN A 2 -13.52 -4.79 -6.27
C ASN A 2 -12.26 -5.20 -5.52
N LEU A 3 -12.36 -5.28 -4.20
CA LEU A 3 -11.30 -5.63 -3.26
C LEU A 3 -11.66 -6.92 -2.54
N ILE A 4 -10.68 -7.81 -2.44
CA ILE A 4 -10.81 -9.08 -1.73
C ILE A 4 -10.69 -8.79 -0.24
N ILE A 5 -11.74 -9.13 0.51
CA ILE A 5 -11.79 -9.03 1.96
C ILE A 5 -11.27 -10.33 2.55
N VAL A 6 -10.37 -10.21 3.52
CA VAL A 6 -9.74 -11.35 4.19
C VAL A 6 -9.95 -11.27 5.70
N ASN A 7 -9.77 -12.39 6.38
CA ASN A 7 -9.62 -12.40 7.83
C ASN A 7 -8.13 -12.21 8.24
N GLU A 8 -7.85 -12.30 9.54
CA GLU A 8 -6.48 -12.13 10.08
C GLU A 8 -5.49 -13.21 9.63
N ASN A 9 -5.99 -14.36 9.15
CA ASN A 9 -5.18 -15.46 8.63
C ASN A 9 -4.98 -15.37 7.10
N ASP A 10 -5.32 -14.23 6.48
CA ASP A 10 -5.30 -14.01 5.03
C ASP A 10 -6.21 -14.99 4.25
N GLU A 11 -7.27 -15.50 4.88
CA GLU A 11 -8.28 -16.31 4.20
C GLU A 11 -9.35 -15.40 3.61
N GLU A 12 -9.75 -15.67 2.35
CA GLU A 12 -10.77 -14.89 1.66
C GLU A 12 -12.15 -15.13 2.29
N ILE A 13 -12.83 -14.03 2.66
CA ILE A 13 -14.17 -14.04 3.26
C ILE A 13 -15.20 -13.25 2.44
N GLY A 14 -14.78 -12.63 1.33
CA GLY A 14 -15.69 -11.98 0.39
C GLY A 14 -15.04 -10.90 -0.46
N VAL A 15 -15.87 -10.11 -1.13
CA VAL A 15 -15.47 -9.03 -2.03
C VAL A 15 -16.31 -7.79 -1.78
N LYS A 16 -15.69 -6.60 -1.76
CA LYS A 16 -16.37 -5.31 -1.62
C LYS A 16 -15.88 -4.31 -2.67
N ASP A 17 -16.74 -3.37 -3.08
CA ASP A 17 -16.23 -2.18 -3.78
C ASP A 17 -15.50 -1.26 -2.78
N ARG A 18 -14.51 -0.51 -3.28
CA ARG A 18 -13.76 0.46 -2.49
C ARG A 18 -14.65 1.50 -1.80
N ALA A 19 -15.76 1.90 -2.41
CA ALA A 19 -16.69 2.87 -1.84
C ALA A 19 -17.41 2.34 -0.59
N ASP A 20 -17.53 1.02 -0.45
CA ASP A 20 -18.30 0.34 0.60
C ASP A 20 -17.42 -0.15 1.76
N LEU A 21 -16.11 0.14 1.73
CA LEU A 21 -15.18 -0.26 2.77
C LEU A 21 -15.46 0.47 4.09
N ASN A 22 -15.51 -0.29 5.18
CA ASN A 22 -15.41 0.25 6.52
C ASN A 22 -13.94 0.24 6.97
N PRO A 23 -13.27 1.41 7.06
CA PRO A 23 -11.85 1.49 7.39
C PRO A 23 -11.51 1.05 8.83
N LYS A 24 -12.53 0.86 9.69
CA LYS A 24 -12.32 0.41 11.09
C LYS A 24 -12.33 -1.10 11.24
N THR A 25 -12.88 -1.84 10.27
CA THR A 25 -13.16 -3.27 10.45
C THR A 25 -12.76 -4.13 9.26
N ASP A 26 -12.74 -3.58 8.05
CA ASP A 26 -12.44 -4.36 6.86
C ASP A 26 -10.94 -4.52 6.66
N ILE A 27 -10.49 -5.78 6.58
CA ILE A 27 -9.14 -6.16 6.18
C ILE A 27 -9.21 -6.59 4.72
N TYR A 28 -8.36 -6.00 3.87
CA TYR A 28 -8.30 -6.34 2.45
C TYR A 28 -6.86 -6.60 2.03
N ARG A 29 -6.69 -7.53 1.08
CA ARG A 29 -5.36 -7.94 0.61
C ARG A 29 -4.70 -6.81 -0.20
N VAL A 30 -3.41 -6.58 0.06
CA VAL A 30 -2.57 -5.62 -0.66
C VAL A 30 -1.23 -6.23 -1.04
N SER A 31 -0.61 -5.72 -2.10
CA SER A 31 0.75 -6.07 -2.51
C SER A 31 1.62 -4.82 -2.57
N ALA A 32 2.86 -4.91 -2.09
CA ALA A 32 3.88 -3.90 -2.26
C ALA A 32 5.02 -4.46 -3.14
N LEU A 33 5.55 -3.63 -4.05
CA LEU A 33 6.65 -4.01 -4.93
C LEU A 33 7.90 -3.21 -4.57
N TRP A 34 9.04 -3.88 -4.57
CA TRP A 34 10.38 -3.28 -4.49
C TRP A 34 11.06 -3.48 -5.84
N VAL A 35 11.37 -2.38 -6.53
CA VAL A 35 12.05 -2.42 -7.83
C VAL A 35 13.48 -1.95 -7.63
N LEU A 36 14.42 -2.78 -8.08
CA LEU A 36 15.84 -2.50 -8.08
C LEU A 36 16.30 -2.24 -9.52
N ASN A 37 17.19 -1.26 -9.71
CA ASN A 37 17.91 -1.13 -10.98
C ASN A 37 19.12 -2.09 -11.03
N GLY A 38 19.85 -2.12 -12.16
CA GLY A 38 21.03 -2.97 -12.33
C GLY A 38 22.20 -2.68 -11.38
N ARG A 39 22.14 -1.61 -10.59
CA ARG A 39 23.11 -1.26 -9.53
C ARG A 39 22.62 -1.62 -8.13
N GLY A 40 21.44 -2.21 -7.98
CA GLY A 40 20.85 -2.54 -6.69
C GLY A 40 20.24 -1.35 -5.94
N GLU A 41 19.96 -0.24 -6.62
CA GLU A 41 19.30 0.93 -6.02
C GLU A 41 17.78 0.79 -6.08
N VAL A 42 17.08 1.14 -5.00
CA VAL A 42 15.61 1.04 -4.90
C VAL A 42 14.92 2.23 -5.57
N LEU A 43 13.92 1.95 -6.39
CA LEU A 43 13.00 2.98 -6.90
C LEU A 43 12.05 3.44 -5.79
N LEU A 44 12.14 4.72 -5.41
CA LEU A 44 11.18 5.36 -4.51
C LEU A 44 10.16 6.17 -5.30
N ALA A 45 8.90 5.78 -5.23
CA ALA A 45 7.81 6.52 -5.87
C ALA A 45 7.28 7.62 -4.95
N GLN A 46 7.29 8.87 -5.42
CA GLN A 46 6.55 9.96 -4.77
C GLN A 46 5.10 9.95 -5.27
N ARG A 47 4.15 9.92 -4.34
CA ARG A 47 2.73 9.86 -4.66
C ARG A 47 2.18 11.24 -5.02
N ALA A 48 1.27 11.27 -6.01
CA ALA A 48 0.56 12.49 -6.38
C ALA A 48 -0.24 13.08 -5.21
N HIS A 49 -0.40 14.41 -5.21
CA HIS A 49 -1.01 15.15 -4.10
C HIS A 49 -2.52 14.93 -3.93
N ASP A 50 -3.20 14.56 -5.01
CA ASP A 50 -4.66 14.38 -5.12
C ASP A 50 -5.16 13.01 -4.62
N LYS A 51 -4.26 12.24 -4.02
CA LYS A 51 -4.40 10.80 -3.89
C LYS A 51 -4.83 10.54 -2.43
N THR A 52 -6.07 10.14 -2.22
CA THR A 52 -6.84 10.34 -0.96
C THR A 52 -6.39 9.51 0.26
N VAL A 53 -5.70 8.39 0.05
CA VAL A 53 -5.21 7.49 1.14
C VAL A 53 -3.71 7.34 1.03
N SER A 54 -2.97 7.59 2.11
CA SER A 54 -1.50 7.77 2.22
C SER A 54 -0.96 9.07 1.59
N ARG A 55 -0.93 10.14 2.41
CA ARG A 55 -0.10 11.33 2.16
C ARG A 55 1.38 10.89 2.23
N PRO A 56 2.27 11.45 1.40
CA PRO A 56 3.68 11.08 1.45
C PRO A 56 4.26 11.43 2.83
N LEU A 57 4.74 10.42 3.57
CA LEU A 57 5.65 10.63 4.68
C LEU A 57 7.06 10.72 4.09
N VAL A 58 7.61 11.92 4.02
CA VAL A 58 9.00 12.15 3.58
C VAL A 58 9.90 11.96 4.80
N GLY A 59 10.62 10.85 4.85
CA GLY A 59 11.75 10.64 5.76
C GLY A 59 13.06 10.90 5.03
N VAL A 60 13.81 11.92 5.43
CA VAL A 60 15.16 12.19 4.92
C VAL A 60 16.11 11.15 5.53
N GLY A 61 16.43 10.10 4.77
CA GLY A 61 17.47 9.14 5.13
C GLY A 61 18.86 9.70 4.79
N GLY A 62 19.41 10.53 5.68
CA GLY A 62 20.82 10.89 5.66
C GLY A 62 21.68 9.66 5.98
N ARG A 63 22.56 9.28 5.05
CA ARG A 63 23.62 8.30 5.33
C ARG A 63 24.63 8.97 6.27
N HIS A 64 24.77 8.45 7.48
CA HIS A 64 25.99 8.66 8.25
C HIS A 64 26.99 7.59 7.83
N SER A 65 28.09 8.06 7.24
CA SER A 65 29.34 7.32 7.04
C SER A 65 29.99 6.96 8.37
#